data_AF-A0A4Y2KGV2-F1
#
_entry.id   AF-A0A4Y2KGV2-F1
#
_cell.length_a   1.000
_cell.length_b   1.000
_cell.length_c   1.000
_cell.angle_alpha   90.00
_cell.angle_beta   90.00
_cell.angle_gamma   90.00
#
_symmetry.space_group_name_H-M   'P 1'
#
loop_
_entity.id
_entity.type
_entity.pdbx_description
1 polymer ?
#
loop_
_entity_poly.entity_id
_entity_poly.type
_entity_poly.pdbx_seq_one_letter_code
_entity_poly.pdbx_strand_id
1 'polypeptide(L)'
;MHNKNKESIWKNFVYELRFFNEWVNGVKADNFEKLNDLIISDQIKRKVYQEVKYHFIDDWSNLNSPDDLVEKLDDYETLMSTFRSKRPRKEWHYDKQNSLKDDPAFTTNERKKVVRYYT
;
A
#
# COMPACT_ATOMS: atom_id res chain seq x y z
N MET A 1 13.81 8.82 8.06
CA MET A 1 14.25 8.57 9.45
C MET A 1 15.75 8.80 9.51
N HIS A 2 16.23 9.57 10.50
CA HIS A 2 17.66 9.68 10.76
C HIS A 2 18.14 8.34 11.34
N ASN A 3 18.91 7.59 10.56
CA ASN A 3 19.58 6.39 11.02
C ASN A 3 21.04 6.75 11.30
N LYS A 4 21.56 6.28 12.43
CA LYS A 4 22.97 6.41 12.72
C LYS A 4 23.77 5.70 11.61
N ASN A 5 24.58 6.46 10.89
CA ASN A 5 25.53 5.90 9.93
C ASN A 5 26.60 5.10 10.70
N LYS A 6 27.08 4.00 10.12
CA LYS A 6 28.20 3.21 10.67
C LYS A 6 29.47 4.06 10.83
N GLU A 7 29.61 5.08 10.00
CA GLU A 7 30.73 6.02 10.01
C GLU A 7 30.53 7.21 10.97
N SER A 8 29.30 7.45 11.47
CA SER A 8 29.02 8.58 12.36
C SER A 8 29.17 8.20 13.84
N ILE A 9 29.83 9.09 14.58
CA ILE A 9 29.99 8.96 16.03
C ILE A 9 28.67 9.36 16.71
N TRP A 10 28.35 8.78 17.87
CA TRP A 10 27.14 9.09 18.64
C TRP A 10 26.90 10.59 18.87
N LYS A 11 27.97 11.39 19.00
CA LYS A 11 27.88 12.85 19.11
C LYS A 11 27.17 13.47 17.90
N ASN A 12 27.50 13.03 16.68
CA ASN A 12 26.87 13.54 15.46
C ASN A 12 25.37 13.22 15.43
N PHE A 13 25.01 12.01 15.88
CA PHE A 13 23.60 11.61 15.99
C PHE A 13 22.82 12.50 16.97
N VAL A 14 23.40 12.86 18.12
CA VAL A 14 22.77 13.81 19.05
C VAL A 14 22.58 15.19 18.42
N TYR A 15 23.53 15.65 17.59
CA TYR A 15 23.36 16.90 16.84
C TYR A 15 22.22 16.82 15.82
N GLU A 16 22.10 15.72 15.09
CA GLU A 16 20.99 15.49 14.15
C GLU A 16 19.64 15.46 14.88
N LEU A 17 19.60 14.88 16.09
CA LEU A 17 18.39 14.87 16.92
C LEU A 17 18.00 16.24 17.47
N ARG A 18 18.81 17.30 17.29
CA ARG A 18 18.41 18.67 17.68
C ARG A 18 17.20 19.18 16.88
N PHE A 19 16.92 18.61 15.71
CA PHE A 19 15.66 18.86 14.98
C PHE A 19 14.43 18.59 15.86
N PHE A 20 14.52 17.65 16.81
CA PHE A 20 13.44 17.38 17.76
C PHE A 20 13.05 18.61 18.57
N ASN A 21 14.03 19.44 18.97
CA ASN A 21 13.74 20.67 19.71
C ASN A 21 12.98 21.68 18.86
N GLU A 22 13.37 21.85 17.60
CA GLU A 22 12.65 22.71 16.65
C GLU A 22 11.22 22.21 16.44
N TRP A 23 11.04 20.89 16.36
CA TRP A 23 9.72 20.29 16.20
C TRP A 23 8.82 20.49 17.41
N VAL A 24 9.30 20.19 18.63
CA VAL A 24 8.58 20.40 19.90
C VAL A 24 8.20 21.88 20.05
N ASN A 25 9.11 22.79 19.72
CA ASN A 25 8.84 24.23 19.75
C ASN A 25 7.81 24.66 18.68
N GLY A 26 7.90 24.10 17.47
CA GLY A 26 7.00 24.41 16.36
C GLY A 26 5.55 24.02 16.66
N VAL A 27 5.33 22.88 17.32
CA VAL A 27 4.00 22.42 17.74
C VAL A 27 3.57 22.95 19.11
N LYS A 28 4.40 23.77 19.77
CA LYS A 28 4.14 24.35 21.10
C LYS A 28 3.79 23.30 22.17
N ALA A 29 4.52 22.18 22.18
CA ALA A 29 4.41 21.17 23.23
C ALA A 29 5.14 21.66 24.49
N ASP A 30 4.44 22.48 25.27
CA ASP A 30 4.92 23.19 26.47
C ASP A 30 4.75 22.40 27.78
N ASN A 31 4.13 21.23 27.73
CA ASN A 31 3.92 20.36 28.88
C ASN A 31 4.16 18.87 28.53
N PHE A 32 4.25 18.03 29.55
CA PHE A 32 4.53 16.61 29.39
C PHE A 32 3.44 15.88 28.59
N GLU A 33 2.17 16.22 28.80
CA GLU A 33 1.03 15.60 28.11
C GLU A 33 1.12 15.82 26.60
N LYS A 34 1.29 17.06 26.15
CA LYS A 34 1.47 17.40 24.73
C LYS A 34 2.70 16.75 24.11
N LEU A 35 3.80 16.66 24.88
CA LEU A 35 5.00 15.97 24.41
C LEU A 35 4.74 14.47 24.24
N ASN A 36 4.04 13.85 25.18
CA ASN A 36 3.65 12.45 25.12
C ASN A 36 2.75 12.18 23.92
N ASP A 37 1.74 13.01 23.71
CA ASP A 37 0.82 12.95 22.57
C ASP A 37 1.56 13.06 21.22
N LEU A 38 2.52 13.98 21.14
CA LEU A 38 3.37 14.15 19.96
C LEU A 38 4.20 12.89 19.66
N ILE A 39 4.80 12.28 20.70
CA ILE A 39 5.61 11.07 20.57
C ILE A 39 4.75 9.88 20.15
N ILE A 40 3.58 9.68 20.78
CA ILE A 40 2.65 8.60 20.43
C ILE A 40 2.17 8.77 18.98
N SER A 41 1.77 9.99 18.60
CA SER A 41 1.37 10.32 17.24
C SER A 41 2.48 10.01 16.23
N ASP A 42 3.74 10.36 16.53
CA ASP A 42 4.89 10.01 15.67
C ASP A 42 5.01 8.50 15.46
N GLN A 43 4.91 7.71 16.53
CA GLN A 43 5.01 6.26 16.46
C GLN A 43 3.88 5.66 15.60
N ILE A 44 2.65 6.16 15.73
CA ILE A 44 1.52 5.75 14.90
C ILE A 44 1.79 6.12 13.43
N LYS A 45 2.15 7.38 13.14
CA LYS A 45 2.47 7.86 11.78
C LYS A 45 3.56 7.02 11.11
N ARG A 46 4.51 6.47 11.86
CA ARG A 46 5.55 5.58 11.33
C ARG A 46 5.02 4.21 10.90
N LYS A 47 3.92 3.74 11.48
CA LYS A 47 3.26 2.46 11.14
C LYS A 47 2.30 2.57 9.96
N VAL A 48 1.81 3.78 9.67
CA VAL A 48 0.87 4.03 8.58
C VAL A 48 1.54 3.88 7.20
N TYR A 49 0.88 3.16 6.29
CA TYR A 49 1.31 2.96 4.91
C TYR A 49 1.34 4.27 4.12
N GLN A 50 2.22 4.34 3.12
CA GLN A 50 2.48 5.56 2.37
C GLN A 50 1.24 6.05 1.59
N GLU A 51 0.44 5.13 1.06
CA GLU A 51 -0.80 5.41 0.35
C GLU A 51 -1.78 6.18 1.23
N VAL A 52 -1.94 5.75 2.48
CA VAL A 52 -2.79 6.42 3.47
C VAL A 52 -2.25 7.81 3.77
N LYS A 53 -0.93 7.98 3.90
CA LYS A 53 -0.30 9.29 4.13
C LYS A 53 -0.59 10.29 3.01
N TYR A 54 -0.58 9.85 1.75
CA TYR A 54 -0.87 10.74 0.63
C TYR A 54 -2.30 11.29 0.66
N HIS A 55 -3.26 10.54 1.20
CA HIS A 55 -4.63 11.02 1.36
C HIS A 55 -4.76 12.16 2.37
N PHE A 56 -3.82 12.26 3.31
CA PHE A 56 -3.85 13.24 4.39
C PHE A 56 -2.72 14.27 4.28
N ILE A 57 -2.07 14.42 3.12
CA ILE A 57 -0.81 15.17 3.03
C ILE A 57 -0.88 16.61 3.55
N ASP A 58 -2.02 17.27 3.35
CA ASP A 58 -2.25 18.65 3.81
C ASP A 58 -2.45 18.74 5.33
N ASP A 59 -3.06 17.72 5.92
CA ASP A 59 -3.38 17.65 7.35
C ASP A 59 -2.32 16.92 8.18
N TRP A 60 -1.43 16.15 7.53
CA TRP A 60 -0.58 15.15 8.18
C TRP A 60 0.34 15.74 9.25
N SER A 61 0.87 16.95 9.02
CA SER A 61 1.72 17.66 9.96
C SER A 61 0.98 18.19 11.19
N ASN A 62 -0.34 18.38 11.09
CA ASN A 62 -1.18 18.94 12.15
C ASN A 62 -1.78 17.87 13.08
N LEU A 63 -1.78 16.60 12.67
CA LEU A 63 -2.29 15.48 13.45
C LEU A 63 -1.33 15.10 14.60
N ASN A 64 -1.27 15.91 15.64
CA ASN A 64 -0.38 15.71 16.79
C ASN A 64 -1.10 15.15 18.03
N SER A 65 -2.43 15.05 17.97
CA SER A 65 -3.26 14.31 18.91
C SER A 65 -3.35 12.84 18.47
N PRO A 66 -3.01 11.87 19.33
CA PRO A 66 -3.16 10.45 19.03
C PRO A 66 -4.60 10.08 18.71
N ASP A 67 -5.56 10.62 19.46
CA ASP A 67 -6.98 10.30 19.32
C ASP A 67 -7.50 10.78 17.95
N ASP A 68 -7.25 12.05 17.61
CA ASP A 68 -7.64 12.63 16.32
C ASP A 68 -6.98 11.89 15.14
N LEU A 69 -5.73 11.46 15.31
CA LEU A 69 -5.00 10.72 14.29
C LEU A 69 -5.62 9.33 14.07
N VAL A 70 -5.95 8.60 15.15
CA VAL A 70 -6.56 7.27 15.07
C VAL A 70 -7.95 7.36 14.47
N GLU A 71 -8.77 8.32 14.89
CA GLU A 71 -10.12 8.51 14.34
C GLU A 71 -10.09 8.68 12.82
N LYS A 72 -9.22 9.55 12.30
CA LYS A 72 -9.07 9.73 10.84
C LYS A 72 -8.58 8.48 10.12
N LEU A 73 -7.70 7.70 10.74
CA LEU A 73 -7.18 6.46 10.14
C LEU A 73 -8.27 5.38 10.09
N ASP A 74 -9.05 5.23 11.15
CA ASP A 74 -10.16 4.28 11.25
C ASP A 74 -11.29 4.63 10.27
N ASP A 75 -11.60 5.92 10.13
CA ASP A 75 -12.56 6.41 9.13
C ASP A 75 -12.11 6.07 7.71
N TYR A 76 -10.84 6.30 7.39
CA TYR A 76 -10.27 5.95 6.09
C TYR A 76 -10.34 4.43 5.84
N GLU A 77 -9.97 3.62 6.82
CA GLU A 77 -10.01 2.16 6.70
C GLU A 77 -11.45 1.66 6.50
N THR A 78 -12.41 2.24 7.21
CA THR A 78 -13.85 1.95 7.05
C THR A 78 -14.33 2.30 5.65
N LEU A 79 -14.00 3.49 5.15
CA LEU A 79 -14.32 3.88 3.77
C LEU A 79 -13.65 2.94 2.76
N MET A 80 -12.38 2.61 2.95
CA MET A 80 -11.65 1.74 2.04
C MET A 80 -12.23 0.31 2.02
N SER A 81 -12.66 -0.20 3.19
CA SER A 81 -13.32 -1.50 3.30
C SER A 81 -14.64 -1.54 2.51
N THR A 82 -15.45 -0.48 2.60
CA THR A 82 -16.72 -0.38 1.86
C THR A 82 -16.50 -0.21 0.35
N PHE A 83 -15.48 0.52 -0.08
CA PHE A 83 -15.11 0.59 -1.51
C PHE A 83 -14.65 -0.76 -2.06
N ARG A 84 -13.91 -1.55 -1.26
CA ARG A 84 -13.43 -2.87 -1.67
C ARG A 84 -14.56 -3.90 -1.71
N SER A 85 -15.48 -3.89 -0.75
CA SER A 85 -16.60 -4.83 -0.70
C SER A 85 -17.66 -4.57 -1.77
N LYS A 86 -17.81 -3.32 -2.22
CA LYS A 86 -18.72 -2.95 -3.33
C LYS A 86 -18.17 -3.23 -4.73
N ARG A 87 -16.91 -3.67 -4.87
CA ARG A 87 -16.43 -4.15 -6.18
C ARG A 87 -17.14 -5.48 -6.47
N PRO A 88 -17.97 -5.59 -7.52
CA PRO A 88 -18.55 -6.86 -7.88
C PRO A 88 -17.39 -7.82 -8.15
N ARG A 89 -17.33 -8.89 -7.36
CA ARG A 89 -16.41 -10.00 -7.61
C ARG A 89 -16.75 -10.44 -9.03
N LYS A 90 -15.86 -10.17 -10.00
CA LYS A 90 -16.02 -10.71 -11.36
C LYS A 90 -15.92 -12.22 -11.22
N GLU A 91 -17.06 -12.86 -11.04
CA GLU A 91 -17.21 -14.29 -11.12
C GLU A 91 -17.05 -14.63 -12.60
N TRP A 92 -15.80 -14.96 -12.97
CA TRP A 92 -15.51 -15.53 -14.28
C TRP A 92 -16.16 -16.91 -14.32
N HIS A 93 -17.45 -16.95 -14.65
CA HIS A 93 -18.06 -18.16 -15.15
C HIS A 93 -17.45 -18.41 -16.54
N TYR A 94 -16.40 -19.23 -16.58
CA TYR A 94 -16.02 -19.86 -17.84
C TYR A 94 -17.15 -20.82 -18.21
N ASP A 95 -17.97 -20.42 -19.18
CA ASP A 95 -18.93 -21.32 -19.80
C ASP A 95 -18.18 -22.49 -20.42
N LYS A 96 -18.23 -23.63 -19.74
CA LYS A 96 -17.74 -24.92 -20.22
C LYS A 96 -18.76 -25.48 -21.22
N GLN A 97 -18.77 -24.93 -22.43
CA GLN A 97 -19.31 -25.57 -23.63
C GLN A 97 -18.17 -25.52 -24.65
N ASN A 98 -17.41 -26.59 -24.89
CA ASN A 98 -17.88 -27.76 -25.63
C ASN A 98 -17.11 -29.01 -25.18
N SER A 99 -17.82 -29.97 -24.60
CA SER A 99 -17.41 -31.36 -24.52
C SER A 99 -18.25 -32.15 -25.53
N LEU A 100 -17.56 -33.03 -26.26
CA LEU A 100 -18.09 -34.23 -26.88
C LEU A 100 -18.89 -34.07 -28.19
N LYS A 101 -18.18 -34.26 -29.31
CA LYS A 101 -18.64 -35.14 -30.39
C LYS A 101 -17.42 -35.88 -30.94
N ASP A 102 -17.07 -36.99 -30.29
CA ASP A 102 -16.52 -38.12 -31.02
C ASP A 102 -17.70 -38.84 -31.66
N ASP A 103 -17.69 -39.03 -32.97
CA ASP A 103 -18.26 -40.25 -33.55
C ASP A 103 -17.43 -40.64 -34.78
N PRO A 104 -17.03 -41.93 -34.92
CA PRO A 104 -16.07 -42.37 -35.91
C PRO A 104 -16.76 -42.82 -37.21
N ALA A 105 -15.97 -42.81 -38.29
CA ALA A 105 -16.18 -43.52 -39.54
C ALA A 105 -17.23 -42.96 -40.52
N PHE A 106 -16.75 -42.23 -41.53
CA PHE A 106 -16.82 -42.77 -42.89
C PHE A 106 -15.63 -42.27 -43.73
N THR A 107 -14.83 -43.24 -44.15
CA THR A 107 -13.73 -43.14 -45.11
C THR A 107 -14.25 -42.71 -46.48
N THR A 108 -13.55 -41.82 -47.18
CA THR A 108 -13.00 -42.10 -48.52
C THR A 108 -12.07 -40.97 -49.01
N ASN A 109 -10.80 -41.35 -49.15
CA ASN A 109 -9.81 -40.94 -50.16
C ASN A 109 -10.15 -39.83 -51.17
N GLU A 110 -9.20 -38.89 -51.35
CA GLU A 110 -8.66 -38.59 -52.68
C GLU A 110 -7.23 -38.04 -52.57
N ARG A 111 -6.35 -38.53 -53.45
CA ARG A 111 -4.89 -38.39 -53.39
C ARG A 111 -4.39 -37.23 -54.26
N LYS A 112 -3.14 -36.83 -53.98
CA LYS A 112 -2.11 -36.17 -54.84
C LYS A 112 -2.07 -34.64 -54.64
N LYS A 113 -0.93 -33.98 -54.42
CA LYS A 113 0.44 -34.21 -54.91
C LYS A 113 1.46 -33.59 -53.93
N VAL A 114 2.54 -34.31 -53.68
CA VAL A 114 3.78 -33.80 -53.07
C VAL A 114 4.58 -33.07 -54.15
N VAL A 115 5.02 -31.84 -53.88
CA VAL A 115 6.29 -31.30 -54.41
C VAL A 115 6.91 -30.42 -53.31
N ARG A 116 8.10 -30.81 -52.86
CA ARG A 116 9.02 -30.03 -52.02
C ARG A 116 9.78 -29.06 -52.90
N TYR A 117 10.25 -27.92 -52.38
CA TYR A 117 11.67 -27.53 -52.40
C TYR A 117 11.95 -26.53 -51.26
N TYR A 118 13.08 -26.73 -50.57
CA TYR A 118 13.72 -25.76 -49.68
C TYR A 118 14.69 -24.90 -50.50
N THR A 119 14.89 -23.67 -50.06
CA THR A 119 16.21 -23.07 -49.82
C THR A 119 16.09 -22.12 -48.64
#